data_AF-A0A2A4F8G0-F1
#
_entry.id   AF-A0A2A4F8G0-F1
#
_cell.length_a   1.000
_cell.length_b   1.000
_cell.length_c   1.000
_cell.angle_alpha   90.00
_cell.angle_beta   90.00
_cell.angle_gamma   90.00
#
_symmetry.space_group_name_H-M   'P 1'
#
loop_
_entity.id
_entity.type
_entity.pdbx_description
1 polymer ?
#
loop_
_entity_poly.entity_id
_entity_poly.type
_entity_poly.pdbx_seq_one_letter_code
_entity_poly.pdbx_strand_id
1 'polypeptide(L)' 'RVLYMAALTASRRNPAITAFYQRLIASGKPPKVALVACMRKLLTVLNAMVRTSTPWDSSLHSA' A
#
# COMPACT_ATOMS: atom_id res chain seq x y z
N ARG A 1 -8.80 -11.97 -5.56
CA ARG A 1 -7.55 -12.70 -5.19
C ARG A 1 -6.29 -11.98 -5.67
N VAL A 2 -6.27 -11.43 -6.90
CA VAL A 2 -5.12 -10.68 -7.47
C VAL A 2 -4.67 -9.51 -6.57
N LEU A 3 -5.62 -8.75 -6.01
CA LEU A 3 -5.30 -7.61 -5.12
C LEU A 3 -4.54 -8.03 -3.85
N TYR A 4 -4.74 -9.27 -3.37
CA TYR A 4 -4.02 -9.79 -2.19
C TYR A 4 -2.57 -10.07 -2.51
N MET A 5 -2.33 -10.72 -3.65
CA MET A 5 -0.97 -10.95 -4.13
C MET A 5 -0.28 -9.64 -4.49
N ALA A 6 -1.00 -8.68 -5.09
CA ALA A 6 -0.48 -7.34 -5.38
C ALA A 6 -0.13 -6.55 -4.11
N ALA A 7 -0.98 -6.60 -3.07
CA ALA A 7 -0.67 -5.96 -1.79
C ALA A 7 0.51 -6.64 -1.07
N LEU A 8 0.63 -7.97 -1.19
CA LEU A 8 1.75 -8.73 -0.63
C LEU A 8 3.07 -8.43 -1.36
N THR A 9 3.07 -8.31 -2.68
CA THR A 9 4.27 -7.93 -3.45
C THR A 9 4.62 -6.46 -3.20
N ALA A 10 3.63 -5.58 -3.16
CA ALA A 10 3.82 -4.17 -2.83
C ALA A 10 4.37 -3.97 -1.41
N SER A 11 3.91 -4.72 -0.41
CA SER A 11 4.44 -4.63 0.95
C SER A 11 5.91 -5.09 1.08
N ARG A 12 6.41 -5.88 0.11
CA ARG A 12 7.82 -6.33 0.08
C ARG A 12 8.72 -5.49 -0.81
N ARG A 13 8.20 -5.00 -1.95
CA ARG A 13 9.00 -4.32 -3.00
C ARG A 13 8.83 -2.81 -3.00
N ASN A 14 7.76 -2.28 -2.42
CA ASN A 14 7.48 -0.85 -2.42
C ASN A 14 7.68 -0.26 -1.02
N PRO A 15 8.75 0.52 -0.79
CA PRO A 15 9.11 1.02 0.54
C PRO A 15 8.00 1.87 1.18
N ALA A 16 7.20 2.57 0.38
CA ALA A 16 6.03 3.32 0.83
C ALA A 16 4.95 2.43 1.50
N ILE A 17 4.64 1.28 0.89
CA ILE A 17 3.64 0.35 1.41
C ILE A 17 4.25 -0.46 2.57
N THR A 18 5.54 -0.80 2.51
CA THR A 18 6.26 -1.44 3.61
C THR A 18 6.25 -0.58 4.87
N ALA A 19 6.58 0.71 4.75
CA ALA A 19 6.56 1.65 5.88
C ALA A 19 5.16 1.75 6.50
N PHE A 20 4.12 1.85 5.66
CA PHE A 20 2.73 1.85 6.12
C PHE A 20 2.33 0.56 6.83
N TYR A 21 2.72 -0.59 6.28
CA TYR A 21 2.49 -1.91 6.88
C TYR A 21 3.19 -2.05 8.24
N GLN A 22 4.47 -1.66 8.33
CA GLN A 22 5.25 -1.67 9.55
C GLN A 22 4.65 -0.74 10.61
N ARG A 23 4.21 0.46 10.23
CA ARG A 23 3.55 1.41 11.14
C ARG A 23 2.26 0.82 11.72
N LEU A 24 1.50 0.07 10.91
CA LEU A 24 0.28 -0.61 11.37
C LEU A 24 0.58 -1.79 12.31
N ILE A 25 1.63 -2.57 12.03
CA ILE A 25 2.07 -3.64 12.92
C ILE A 25 2.60 -3.08 14.24
N ALA A 26 3.42 -2.02 14.19
CA ALA A 26 3.94 -1.33 15.36
C ALA A 26 2.80 -0.75 16.23
N SER A 27 1.66 -0.40 15.60
CA SER A 27 0.44 0.02 16.29
C SER A 27 -0.37 -1.15 16.90
N GLY A 28 0.18 -2.38 16.88
CA GLY A 28 -0.45 -3.58 17.46
C GLY A 28 -1.55 -4.20 16.60
N LYS A 29 -1.70 -3.81 15.33
CA LYS A 29 -2.78 -4.35 14.48
C LYS A 29 -2.44 -5.76 13.95
N PRO A 30 -3.43 -6.66 13.86
CA PRO A 30 -3.21 -7.98 13.27
C PRO A 30 -2.68 -7.87 11.83
N PRO A 31 -1.74 -8.73 11.42
CA PRO A 31 -1.10 -8.67 10.10
C PRO A 31 -2.11 -8.79 8.94
N LYS A 32 -3.21 -9.52 9.12
CA LYS A 32 -4.32 -9.58 8.14
C LYS A 32 -4.99 -8.22 7.94
N VAL A 33 -5.24 -7.48 9.02
CA VAL A 33 -5.85 -6.14 8.95
C VAL A 33 -4.88 -5.15 8.32
N ALA A 34 -3.59 -5.28 8.64
CA ALA A 34 -2.54 -4.48 8.00
C ALA A 34 -2.46 -4.71 6.49
N LEU A 35 -2.63 -5.96 6.03
CA LEU A 35 -2.67 -6.27 4.60
C LEU A 35 -3.92 -5.68 3.91
N VAL A 36 -5.09 -5.76 4.55
CA VAL A 36 -6.33 -5.17 4.02
C VAL A 36 -6.23 -3.65 3.93
N ALA A 37 -5.62 -3.00 4.93
CA ALA A 37 -5.35 -1.56 4.88
C ALA A 37 -4.37 -1.20 3.74
N CYS A 38 -3.33 -2.01 3.53
CA CYS A 38 -2.39 -1.84 2.41
C CYS A 38 -3.09 -2.00 1.05
N MET A 39 -4.01 -2.97 0.91
CA MET A 39 -4.82 -3.12 -0.30
C MET A 39 -5.64 -1.87 -0.60
N ARG A 40 -6.32 -1.32 0.41
CA ARG A 40 -7.14 -0.11 0.25
C ARG A 40 -6.26 1.05 -0.19
N LYS A 41 -5.12 1.26 0.45
CA LYS A 41 -4.17 2.32 0.09
C LYS A 41 -3.66 2.14 -1.34
N LEU A 42 -3.25 0.93 -1.72
CA LEU A 42 -2.79 0.61 -3.07
C LEU A 42 -3.87 0.89 -4.13
N LEU A 43 -5.11 0.47 -3.87
CA LEU A 43 -6.24 0.69 -4.78
C LEU A 43 -6.55 2.18 -4.95
N THR A 44 -6.52 2.96 -3.86
CA THR A 44 -6.74 4.41 -3.92
C THR A 44 -5.67 5.10 -4.74
N VAL A 45 -4.40 4.70 -4.59
CA VAL A 45 -3.29 5.27 -5.36
C VAL A 45 -3.38 4.88 -6.83
N LEU A 46 -3.69 3.62 -7.14
CA LEU A 46 -3.97 3.18 -8.51
C LEU A 46 -5.12 3.95 -9.15
N ASN A 47 -6.21 4.14 -8.42
CA ASN A 47 -7.35 4.89 -8.91
C ASN A 47 -7.00 6.37 -9.18
N ALA A 48 -6.18 6.98 -8.31
CA ALA A 48 -5.67 8.33 -8.51
C ALA A 48 -4.74 8.42 -9.73
N MET A 49 -3.80 7.49 -9.88
CA MET A 49 -2.88 7.42 -11.03
C MET A 49 -3.65 7.26 -12.35
N VAL A 50 -4.66 6.37 -12.39
CA VAL A 50 -5.49 6.18 -13.59
C VAL A 50 -6.28 7.44 -13.92
N ARG A 51 -6.87 8.10 -12.92
CA ARG A 51 -7.64 9.33 -13.11
C ARG A 51 -6.79 10.51 -13.56
N THR A 52 -5.55 10.60 -13.08
CA THR A 52 -4.65 11.73 -13.38
C THR A 52 -3.64 11.38 -14.49
N SER A 53 -3.69 10.17 -15.04
CA SER A 53 -2.71 9.62 -16.01
C SER A 53 -1.25 9.85 -15.59
N THR A 54 -0.99 9.83 -14.29
CA THR A 54 0.35 10.05 -13.73
C THR A 54 1.00 8.74 -13.34
N PRO A 55 2.31 8.60 -13.56
CA PRO A 55 3.05 7.43 -13.09
C PRO A 55 3.14 7.42 -11.57
N TRP A 56 3.50 6.25 -11.01
CA TRP A 56 3.71 6.10 -9.57
C TRP A 56 4.76 7.08 -9.07
N ASP A 57 4.37 7.94 -8.12
CA ASP A 57 5.25 8.89 -7.47
C ASP A 57 5.52 8.46 -6.03
N SER A 58 6.78 8.08 -5.76
CA SER A 58 7.23 7.66 -4.43
C SER A 58 7.31 8.82 -3.44
N SER A 59 7.41 10.06 -3.91
CA SER A 59 7.52 11.26 -3.05
C SER A 59 6.22 11.62 -2.32
N LEU A 60 5.06 11.26 -2.90
CA LEU A 60 3.74 11.49 -2.32
C LEU A 60 3.41 10.57 -1.13
N HIS A 61 4.24 9.55 -0.88
CA HIS A 61 3.93 8.48 0.06
C HIS A 61 4.80 8.46 1.33
N SER A 62 5.78 9.36 1.42
CA SER A 62 6.59 9.61 2.61
C SER A 62 5.91 10.63 3.53
N ALA A 63 4.95 10.16 4.34
CA ALA A 63 4.34 10.90 5.45
C ALA A 63 3.98 9.96 6.62
#